data_AF-A0A4R3SPM0-F1
#
_entry.id   AF-A0A4R3SPM0-F1
#
_cell.length_a   1.000
_cell.length_b   1.000
_cell.length_c   1.000
_cell.angle_alpha   90.00
_cell.angle_beta   90.00
_cell.angle_gamma   90.00
#
_symmetry.space_group_name_H-M   'P 1'
#
loop_
_entity.id
_entity.type
_entity.pdbx_description
1 polymer ?
#
loop_
_entity_poly.entity_id
_entity_poly.type
_entity_poly.pdbx_seq_one_letter_code
_entity_poly.pdbx_strand_id
1 'polypeptide(L)'
;MPQNRNRPVITGIAAVVAAGLLAGGLFLTARQGADDPTIGAGSSSGAPSDAATASGDGTVTITRTGPDLPGDTTLARCDSTTQAAVAQYDTAALGRVTLQCGTSAQGYEHIRQRHTADWQGVVAGHGSRDWDDAMLTAVQTALVSPRAGFPVDAGDGKVCYAAPVRFDDGSRPEADPFVKVIVSATTDRVITAYPTRTDDC
;
A
#
# COMPACT_ATOMS: atom_id res chain seq x y z
N MET A 1 21.46 -17.42 -55.00
CA MET A 1 21.44 -16.76 -53.67
C MET A 1 20.22 -17.28 -52.89
N PRO A 2 20.23 -17.41 -51.57
CA PRO A 2 20.98 -18.39 -50.78
C PRO A 2 20.07 -19.34 -49.96
N GLN A 3 20.60 -20.55 -49.74
CA GLN A 3 20.63 -21.36 -48.51
C GLN A 3 19.37 -21.59 -47.64
N ASN A 4 18.83 -22.81 -47.83
CA ASN A 4 18.51 -23.83 -46.81
C ASN A 4 18.91 -23.53 -45.35
N ARG A 5 17.99 -23.75 -44.41
CA ARG A 5 18.23 -24.49 -43.15
C ARG A 5 16.92 -24.89 -42.47
N ASN A 6 16.54 -26.15 -42.67
CA ASN A 6 15.75 -26.91 -41.68
C ASN A 6 16.60 -27.12 -40.41
N ARG A 7 15.97 -27.04 -39.22
CA ARG A 7 16.11 -28.05 -38.16
C ARG A 7 15.12 -27.85 -37.00
N PRO A 8 14.67 -28.94 -36.36
CA PRO A 8 13.62 -28.99 -35.34
C PRO A 8 14.13 -28.64 -33.94
N VAL A 9 13.26 -28.09 -33.10
CA VAL A 9 13.51 -27.85 -31.68
C VAL A 9 13.24 -29.12 -30.90
N ILE A 10 14.27 -29.62 -30.23
CA ILE A 10 14.26 -30.80 -29.36
C ILE A 10 13.81 -30.38 -27.96
N THR A 11 12.75 -31.02 -27.47
CA THR A 11 12.29 -31.00 -26.08
C THR A 11 13.35 -31.61 -25.16
N GLY A 12 13.76 -30.89 -24.11
CA GLY A 12 14.70 -31.37 -23.11
C GLY A 12 14.27 -30.96 -21.70
N ILE A 13 13.67 -31.91 -20.98
CA ILE A 13 13.34 -31.82 -19.56
C ILE A 13 14.57 -32.31 -18.79
N ALA A 14 15.12 -31.51 -17.88
CA ALA A 14 16.19 -31.94 -16.98
C ALA A 14 15.74 -31.73 -15.52
N ALA A 15 15.40 -32.84 -14.87
CA ALA A 15 15.26 -32.94 -13.43
C ALA A 15 16.65 -33.07 -12.80
N VAL A 16 16.94 -32.29 -11.77
CA VAL A 16 18.10 -32.50 -10.89
C VAL A 16 17.58 -32.82 -9.50
N VAL A 17 17.71 -34.09 -9.13
CA VAL A 17 17.61 -34.58 -7.75
C VAL A 17 19.02 -34.59 -7.19
N ALA A 18 19.24 -33.89 -6.08
CA ALA A 18 20.42 -34.08 -5.25
C ALA A 18 19.98 -34.24 -3.79
N ALA A 19 20.00 -35.49 -3.34
CA ALA A 19 19.88 -35.87 -1.94
C ALA A 19 21.26 -35.75 -1.26
N GLY A 20 21.28 -35.16 -0.07
CA GLY A 20 22.45 -35.10 0.81
C GLY A 20 22.00 -35.14 2.26
N LEU A 21 21.81 -36.35 2.79
CA LEU A 21 21.79 -36.64 4.23
C LEU A 21 23.18 -36.40 4.80
N LEU A 22 23.30 -35.81 6.00
CA LEU A 22 24.12 -36.33 7.10
C LEU A 22 23.73 -35.68 8.43
N ALA A 23 23.80 -36.51 9.46
CA ALA A 23 23.23 -36.37 10.79
C ALA A 23 24.04 -35.49 11.76
N GLY A 24 23.40 -35.05 12.86
CA GLY A 24 24.09 -34.55 14.04
C GLY A 24 23.23 -33.66 14.92
N GLY A 25 22.51 -34.24 15.88
CA GLY A 25 21.74 -33.49 16.87
C GLY A 25 22.59 -32.98 18.03
N LEU A 26 22.12 -31.90 18.67
CA LEU A 26 22.30 -31.67 20.11
C LEU A 26 21.20 -30.75 20.63
N PHE A 27 20.34 -31.28 21.49
CA PHE A 27 19.43 -30.49 22.31
C PHE A 27 20.23 -29.73 23.38
N LEU A 28 20.08 -28.40 23.41
CA LEU A 28 20.48 -27.59 24.57
C LEU A 28 19.28 -26.76 25.01
N THR A 29 18.58 -27.28 26.02
CA THR A 29 17.63 -26.54 26.84
C THR A 29 18.41 -25.68 27.84
N ALA A 30 18.60 -24.40 27.52
CA ALA A 30 19.20 -23.43 28.43
C ALA A 30 18.11 -22.53 29.05
N ARG A 31 17.66 -22.99 30.22
CA ARG A 31 17.28 -22.25 31.44
C ARG A 31 16.74 -20.82 31.31
N GLN A 32 15.46 -20.73 31.64
CA GLN A 32 14.81 -19.72 32.47
C GLN A 32 15.77 -18.98 33.42
N GLY A 33 15.94 -17.68 33.16
CA GLY A 33 16.51 -16.71 34.08
C GLY A 33 15.46 -15.62 34.30
N ALA A 34 14.91 -15.57 35.51
CA ALA A 34 14.25 -14.39 36.03
C ALA A 34 15.32 -13.33 36.33
N ASP A 35 15.06 -12.08 35.94
CA ASP A 35 15.18 -10.89 36.79
C ASP A 35 14.74 -9.65 35.99
N ASP A 36 13.77 -8.94 36.57
CA ASP A 36 13.19 -7.66 36.15
C ASP A 36 14.20 -6.52 36.42
N PRO A 37 14.25 -5.46 35.60
CA PRO A 37 13.72 -4.21 36.14
C PRO A 37 12.96 -3.35 35.14
N THR A 38 11.83 -2.86 35.64
CA THR A 38 11.01 -1.75 35.15
C THR A 38 11.79 -0.47 34.79
N ILE A 39 11.17 0.31 33.90
CA ILE A 39 11.29 1.75 33.60
C ILE A 39 12.04 2.11 32.31
N GLY A 40 11.23 2.49 31.32
CA GLY A 40 11.64 3.16 30.10
C GLY A 40 10.49 3.19 29.10
N ALA A 41 9.43 3.95 29.41
CA ALA A 41 8.34 4.24 28.49
C ALA A 41 8.88 5.01 27.28
N GLY A 42 9.42 4.28 26.30
CA GLY A 42 9.47 4.74 24.93
C GLY A 42 8.06 4.57 24.39
N SER A 43 7.31 5.68 24.31
CA SER A 43 6.07 5.75 23.55
C SER A 43 6.39 5.43 22.09
N SER A 44 6.41 4.15 21.74
CA SER A 44 6.10 3.73 20.39
C SER A 44 4.62 4.06 20.21
N SER A 45 4.36 5.25 19.69
CA SER A 45 3.10 5.61 19.08
C SER A 45 2.84 4.62 17.95
N GLY A 46 2.31 3.45 18.31
CA GLY A 46 1.63 2.57 17.39
C GLY A 46 0.51 3.37 16.77
N ALA A 47 0.50 3.43 15.44
CA ALA A 47 -0.57 4.04 14.69
C ALA A 47 -1.93 3.50 15.19
N PRO A 48 -2.97 4.34 15.26
CA PRO A 48 -4.30 3.88 15.63
C PRO A 48 -4.74 2.81 14.63
N SER A 49 -4.87 1.59 15.14
CA SER A 49 -5.30 0.41 14.38
C SER A 49 -6.83 0.34 14.35
N ASP A 50 -7.48 1.45 13.98
CA ASP A 50 -8.93 1.51 13.73
C ASP A 50 -9.23 1.83 12.25
N ALA A 51 -8.25 1.64 11.37
CA ALA A 51 -8.41 1.87 9.95
C ALA A 51 -9.17 0.72 9.29
N ALA A 52 -10.17 1.09 8.49
CA ALA A 52 -11.00 0.30 7.59
C ALA A 52 -10.85 -1.22 7.69
N THR A 53 -11.93 -1.89 8.10
CA THR A 53 -12.09 -3.31 7.78
C THR A 53 -12.16 -3.44 6.26
N ALA A 54 -11.03 -3.75 5.64
CA ALA A 54 -11.02 -4.21 4.26
C ALA A 54 -11.92 -5.44 4.21
N SER A 55 -13.03 -5.37 3.48
CA SER A 55 -13.67 -6.61 3.03
C SER A 55 -12.60 -7.38 2.28
N GLY A 56 -12.41 -8.67 2.58
CA GLY A 56 -11.38 -9.50 1.95
C GLY A 56 -11.50 -9.64 0.43
N ASP A 57 -12.42 -8.90 -0.20
CA ASP A 57 -12.58 -8.72 -1.65
C ASP A 57 -11.73 -7.57 -2.22
N GLY A 58 -10.99 -6.82 -1.38
CA GLY A 58 -10.14 -5.71 -1.78
C GLY A 58 -10.88 -4.39 -2.03
N THR A 59 -12.10 -4.26 -1.53
CA THR A 59 -12.88 -3.01 -1.61
C THR A 59 -12.55 -2.06 -0.45
N VAL A 60 -12.23 -0.81 -0.78
CA VAL A 60 -12.12 0.30 0.17
C VAL A 60 -13.51 0.58 0.76
N THR A 61 -13.62 0.55 2.08
CA THR A 61 -14.82 1.05 2.79
C THR A 61 -14.45 2.35 3.48
N ILE A 62 -14.94 3.47 2.95
CA ILE A 62 -14.75 4.81 3.53
C ILE A 62 -15.84 5.02 4.58
N THR A 63 -15.45 5.27 5.83
CA THR A 63 -16.39 5.67 6.87
C THR A 63 -16.81 7.12 6.65
N ARG A 64 -18.10 7.41 6.84
CA ARG A 64 -18.66 8.75 6.60
C ARG A 64 -18.31 9.75 7.71
N THR A 65 -17.83 9.23 8.84
CA THR A 65 -17.29 9.95 9.99
C THR A 65 -16.13 9.12 10.57
N GLY A 66 -15.23 9.74 11.33
CA GLY A 66 -14.11 9.04 11.94
C GLY A 66 -13.09 9.98 12.57
N PRO A 67 -12.04 9.44 13.19
CA PRO A 67 -10.90 10.24 13.62
C PRO A 67 -10.14 10.78 12.41
N ASP A 68 -9.50 11.94 12.61
CA ASP A 68 -8.55 12.52 11.66
C ASP A 68 -7.33 11.61 11.48
N LEU A 69 -7.06 11.25 10.23
CA LEU A 69 -5.92 10.48 9.77
C LEU A 69 -5.09 11.38 8.86
N PRO A 70 -3.78 11.49 9.10
CA PRO A 70 -2.97 10.82 10.11
C PRO A 70 -2.87 11.62 11.42
N GLY A 71 -3.72 12.63 11.59
CA GLY A 71 -3.62 13.64 12.65
C GLY A 71 -2.91 14.91 12.19
N ASP A 72 -3.45 16.07 12.56
CA ASP A 72 -2.86 17.41 12.34
C ASP A 72 -1.34 17.48 12.59
N THR A 73 -0.85 16.88 13.67
CA THR A 73 0.58 16.92 14.03
C THR A 73 1.47 16.18 13.04
N THR A 74 0.94 15.19 12.32
CA THR A 74 1.66 14.48 11.26
C THR A 74 1.72 15.37 10.02
N LEU A 75 0.58 15.97 9.63
CA LEU A 75 0.50 16.83 8.45
C LEU A 75 1.28 18.13 8.61
N ALA A 76 1.30 18.72 9.81
CA ALA A 76 2.09 19.92 10.10
C ALA A 76 3.60 19.72 9.86
N ARG A 77 4.11 18.47 9.89
CA ARG A 77 5.52 18.20 9.55
C ARG A 77 5.80 18.44 8.08
N CYS A 78 4.81 18.25 7.21
CA CYS A 78 4.96 18.42 5.77
C CYS A 78 5.25 19.88 5.38
N ASP A 79 4.93 20.85 6.23
CA ASP A 79 5.29 22.25 6.04
C ASP A 79 6.80 22.52 6.25
N SER A 80 7.50 21.59 6.89
CA SER A 80 8.92 21.74 7.26
C SER A 80 9.86 20.78 6.53
N THR A 81 9.36 19.65 6.04
CA THR A 81 10.19 18.63 5.39
C THR A 81 9.40 17.79 4.38
N THR A 82 10.09 17.40 3.32
CA THR A 82 9.56 16.51 2.28
C THR A 82 9.78 15.03 2.62
N GLN A 83 10.58 14.73 3.64
CA GLN A 83 11.07 13.37 3.93
C GLN A 83 10.28 12.65 5.03
N ALA A 84 9.51 13.38 5.84
CA ALA A 84 8.73 12.78 6.91
C ALA A 84 7.69 11.80 6.34
N ALA A 85 7.49 10.69 7.05
CA ALA A 85 6.41 9.76 6.73
C ALA A 85 5.08 10.34 7.22
N VAL A 86 4.09 10.33 6.33
CA VAL A 86 2.68 10.56 6.62
C VAL A 86 2.05 9.25 7.07
N ALA A 87 2.35 8.16 6.37
CA ALA A 87 1.94 6.80 6.72
C ALA A 87 2.90 5.75 6.15
N GLN A 88 2.87 4.54 6.71
CA GLN A 88 3.63 3.38 6.25
C GLN A 88 2.71 2.16 6.18
N TYR A 89 2.87 1.34 5.16
CA TYR A 89 2.01 0.21 4.86
C TYR A 89 2.87 -1.01 4.52
N ASP A 90 2.62 -2.14 5.18
CA ASP A 90 3.26 -3.39 4.80
C ASP A 90 2.41 -4.05 3.69
N THR A 91 3.01 -4.20 2.51
CA THR A 91 2.36 -4.74 1.30
C THR A 91 2.89 -6.13 0.98
N ALA A 92 2.06 -6.97 0.37
CA ALA A 92 2.47 -8.31 -0.04
C ALA A 92 3.50 -8.30 -1.19
N ALA A 93 3.45 -7.29 -2.07
CA ALA A 93 4.25 -7.27 -3.30
C ALA A 93 5.61 -6.56 -3.15
N LEU A 94 5.67 -5.46 -2.40
CA LEU A 94 6.89 -4.64 -2.26
C LEU A 94 7.46 -4.65 -0.84
N GLY A 95 6.80 -5.30 0.12
CA GLY A 95 7.11 -5.10 1.54
C GLY A 95 6.65 -3.73 2.00
N ARG A 96 7.45 -3.02 2.78
CA ARG A 96 7.05 -1.75 3.39
C ARG A 96 7.06 -0.60 2.39
N VAL A 97 5.89 -0.04 2.11
CA VAL A 97 5.69 1.16 1.30
C VAL A 97 5.43 2.37 2.20
N THR A 98 6.06 3.50 1.89
CA THR A 98 5.89 4.76 2.65
C THR A 98 5.16 5.82 1.82
N LEU A 99 4.09 6.39 2.39
CA LEU A 99 3.58 7.68 1.94
C LEU A 99 4.34 8.77 2.69
N GLN A 100 5.19 9.50 1.98
CA GLN A 100 5.94 10.63 2.54
C GLN A 100 5.19 11.95 2.31
N CYS A 101 5.57 12.99 3.05
CA CYS A 101 5.15 14.36 2.76
C CYS A 101 5.42 14.70 1.30
N GLY A 102 6.63 14.44 0.81
CA GLY A 102 6.94 14.53 -0.62
C GLY A 102 7.03 15.95 -1.14
N THR A 103 6.78 16.13 -2.44
CA THR A 103 6.90 17.40 -3.18
C THR A 103 5.71 17.57 -4.12
N SER A 104 5.70 18.62 -4.93
CA SER A 104 4.70 18.77 -6.01
C SER A 104 4.74 17.65 -7.07
N ALA A 105 5.78 16.80 -7.07
CA ALA A 105 5.95 15.71 -8.03
C ALA A 105 5.62 14.32 -7.46
N GLN A 106 5.63 14.14 -6.14
CA GLN A 106 5.31 12.86 -5.50
C GLN A 106 4.88 13.00 -4.04
N GLY A 107 4.22 11.97 -3.49
CA GLY A 107 3.85 11.89 -2.08
C GLY A 107 2.60 12.70 -1.74
N TYR A 108 2.38 12.93 -0.45
CA TYR A 108 1.18 13.61 0.06
C TYR A 108 1.01 15.01 -0.55
N GLU A 109 2.08 15.78 -0.68
CA GLU A 109 2.05 17.12 -1.27
C GLU A 109 1.58 17.13 -2.72
N HIS A 110 2.00 16.14 -3.50
CA HIS A 110 1.53 15.99 -4.88
C HIS A 110 0.03 15.68 -4.91
N ILE A 111 -0.43 14.75 -4.06
CA ILE A 111 -1.84 14.39 -3.95
C ILE A 111 -2.66 15.60 -3.51
N ARG A 112 -2.23 16.31 -2.47
CA ARG A 112 -2.87 17.55 -1.98
C ARG A 112 -3.01 18.59 -3.09
N GLN A 113 -1.94 18.83 -3.84
CA GLN A 113 -1.95 19.88 -4.87
C GLN A 113 -2.74 19.50 -6.12
N ARG A 114 -2.82 18.22 -6.47
CA ARG A 114 -3.41 17.76 -7.75
C ARG A 114 -4.77 17.11 -7.61
N HIS A 115 -5.07 16.50 -6.48
CA HIS A 115 -6.19 15.56 -6.32
C HIS A 115 -7.10 15.89 -5.14
N THR A 116 -6.89 16.99 -4.42
CA THR A 116 -7.83 17.44 -3.36
C THR A 116 -9.25 17.57 -3.91
N ALA A 117 -9.42 18.20 -5.08
CA ALA A 117 -10.74 18.37 -5.68
C ALA A 117 -11.40 17.03 -6.04
N ASP A 118 -10.61 16.07 -6.54
CA ASP A 118 -11.11 14.73 -6.88
C ASP A 118 -11.59 13.99 -5.63
N TRP A 119 -10.78 14.01 -4.57
CA TRP A 119 -11.14 13.40 -3.28
C TRP A 119 -12.31 14.10 -2.59
N GLN A 120 -12.40 15.44 -2.67
CA GLN A 120 -13.57 16.19 -2.21
C GLN A 120 -14.83 15.78 -2.98
N GLY A 121 -14.73 15.54 -4.29
CA GLY A 121 -15.83 15.03 -5.10
C GLY A 121 -16.33 13.65 -4.64
N VAL A 122 -15.42 12.77 -4.21
CA VAL A 122 -15.78 11.46 -3.65
C VAL A 122 -16.61 11.61 -2.38
N VAL A 123 -16.15 12.41 -1.41
CA VAL A 123 -16.83 12.51 -0.09
C VAL A 123 -18.02 13.47 -0.07
N ALA A 124 -18.21 14.28 -1.12
CA ALA A 124 -19.27 15.27 -1.20
C ALA A 124 -20.67 14.65 -1.03
N GLY A 125 -21.42 15.13 -0.04
CA GLY A 125 -22.77 14.64 0.24
C GLY A 125 -22.83 13.28 0.96
N HIS A 126 -21.68 12.67 1.25
CA HIS A 126 -21.58 11.37 1.93
C HIS A 126 -21.19 11.49 3.41
N GLY A 127 -21.14 12.68 4.02
CA GLY A 127 -20.87 12.83 5.46
C GLY A 127 -19.96 14.00 5.78
N SER A 128 -19.23 13.90 6.89
CA SER A 128 -18.26 14.90 7.35
C SER A 128 -16.80 14.41 7.28
N ARG A 129 -16.55 13.30 6.56
CA ARG A 129 -15.22 12.76 6.36
C ARG A 129 -14.42 13.72 5.47
N ASP A 130 -13.21 14.07 5.89
CA ASP A 130 -12.32 14.92 5.11
C ASP A 130 -11.66 14.15 3.96
N TRP A 131 -11.17 14.91 2.97
CA TRP A 131 -10.68 14.35 1.71
C TRP A 131 -9.41 13.51 1.89
N ASP A 132 -8.48 13.94 2.75
CA ASP A 132 -7.22 13.26 3.04
C ASP A 132 -7.45 12.04 3.92
N ASP A 133 -8.37 12.16 4.84
CA ASP A 133 -8.94 11.10 5.67
C ASP A 133 -9.48 9.93 4.83
N ALA A 134 -10.27 10.24 3.81
CA ALA A 134 -10.76 9.29 2.81
C ALA A 134 -9.61 8.73 1.95
N MET A 135 -8.70 9.60 1.50
CA MET A 135 -7.55 9.23 0.69
C MET A 135 -6.63 8.23 1.42
N LEU A 136 -6.29 8.47 2.68
CA LEU A 136 -5.42 7.60 3.48
C LEU A 136 -6.06 6.23 3.73
N THR A 137 -7.37 6.21 3.96
CA THR A 137 -8.15 4.97 4.09
C THR A 137 -8.08 4.16 2.79
N ALA A 138 -8.22 4.84 1.65
CA ALA A 138 -8.16 4.22 0.34
C ALA A 138 -6.76 3.72 -0.02
N VAL A 139 -5.71 4.51 0.25
CA VAL A 139 -4.31 4.12 0.05
C VAL A 139 -3.98 2.89 0.87
N GLN A 140 -4.37 2.86 2.15
CA GLN A 140 -4.14 1.71 3.01
C GLN A 140 -4.75 0.43 2.43
N THR A 141 -6.03 0.49 2.05
CA THR A 141 -6.71 -0.70 1.54
C THR A 141 -6.12 -1.15 0.20
N ALA A 142 -5.89 -0.22 -0.73
CA ALA A 142 -5.31 -0.53 -2.03
C ALA A 142 -3.91 -1.16 -1.92
N LEU A 143 -3.09 -0.76 -0.94
CA LEU A 143 -1.74 -1.29 -0.75
C LEU A 143 -1.69 -2.60 0.06
N VAL A 144 -2.52 -2.73 1.09
CA VAL A 144 -2.48 -3.88 2.01
C VAL A 144 -3.34 -5.03 1.51
N SER A 145 -4.47 -4.73 0.88
CA SER A 145 -5.41 -5.71 0.34
C SER A 145 -5.97 -5.22 -1.01
N PRO A 146 -5.13 -5.12 -2.05
CA PRO A 146 -5.58 -4.71 -3.37
C PRO A 146 -6.66 -5.63 -3.92
N ARG A 147 -7.39 -5.14 -4.93
CA ARG A 147 -8.22 -6.01 -5.76
C ARG A 147 -7.37 -7.11 -6.40
N ALA A 148 -7.94 -8.30 -6.58
CA ALA A 148 -7.31 -9.38 -7.32
C ALA A 148 -6.76 -8.91 -8.68
N GLY A 149 -5.53 -9.31 -8.99
CA GLY A 149 -4.80 -8.89 -10.19
C GLY A 149 -3.88 -7.69 -10.00
N PHE A 150 -3.88 -7.05 -8.82
CA PHE A 150 -3.01 -5.91 -8.49
C PHE A 150 -1.99 -6.29 -7.39
N PRO A 151 -0.83 -5.59 -7.35
CA PRO A 151 -0.41 -4.54 -8.27
C PRO A 151 -0.01 -5.06 -9.66
N VAL A 152 -0.03 -4.16 -10.66
CA VAL A 152 0.49 -4.41 -12.00
C VAL A 152 1.68 -3.50 -12.31
N ASP A 153 2.53 -3.90 -13.25
CA ASP A 153 3.61 -3.06 -13.77
C ASP A 153 3.01 -1.86 -14.52
N ALA A 154 3.39 -0.66 -14.10
CA ALA A 154 2.97 0.61 -14.71
C ALA A 154 4.09 1.24 -15.55
N GLY A 155 5.18 0.51 -15.79
CA GLY A 155 6.36 0.97 -16.52
C GLY A 155 7.26 1.88 -15.68
N ASP A 156 8.47 2.11 -16.19
CA ASP A 156 9.45 3.06 -15.60
C ASP A 156 9.72 2.84 -14.11
N GLY A 157 9.77 1.57 -13.68
CA GLY A 157 10.00 1.20 -12.28
C GLY A 157 8.87 1.60 -11.34
N LYS A 158 7.64 1.70 -11.84
CA LYS A 158 6.43 1.97 -11.05
C LYS A 158 5.52 0.77 -11.08
N VAL A 159 4.79 0.58 -9.99
CA VAL A 159 3.65 -0.33 -9.95
C VAL A 159 2.39 0.45 -9.63
N CYS A 160 1.27 -0.05 -10.12
CA CYS A 160 -0.04 0.52 -9.87
C CYS A 160 -0.89 -0.46 -9.08
N TYR A 161 -1.49 0.02 -8.00
CA TYR A 161 -2.51 -0.68 -7.23
C TYR A 161 -3.86 -0.04 -7.52
N ALA A 162 -4.92 -0.86 -7.48
CA ALA A 162 -6.28 -0.38 -7.64
C ALA A 162 -7.23 -1.08 -6.66
N ALA A 163 -8.24 -0.35 -6.20
CA ALA A 163 -9.31 -0.87 -5.37
C ALA A 163 -10.65 -0.16 -5.66
N PRO A 164 -11.78 -0.89 -5.70
CA PRO A 164 -13.10 -0.26 -5.72
C PRO A 164 -13.40 0.45 -4.40
N VAL A 165 -14.22 1.49 -4.46
CA VAL A 165 -14.61 2.32 -3.31
C VAL A 165 -16.10 2.15 -3.03
N ARG A 166 -16.42 2.03 -1.75
CA ARG A 166 -17.78 2.15 -1.21
C ARG A 166 -17.76 2.91 0.11
N PHE A 167 -18.91 3.41 0.52
CA PHE A 167 -19.12 3.95 1.85
C PHE A 167 -19.60 2.88 2.83
N ASP A 168 -19.51 3.19 4.13
CA ASP A 168 -20.00 2.33 5.21
C ASP A 168 -21.51 2.03 5.16
N ASP A 169 -22.31 2.85 4.47
CA ASP A 169 -23.74 2.61 4.20
C ASP A 169 -24.00 1.75 2.95
N GLY A 170 -22.93 1.27 2.31
CA GLY A 170 -22.98 0.44 1.11
C GLY A 170 -23.16 1.21 -0.20
N SER A 171 -23.36 2.53 -0.17
CA SER A 171 -23.37 3.36 -1.37
C SER A 171 -21.97 3.45 -2.00
N ARG A 172 -21.90 3.92 -3.24
CA ARG A 172 -20.64 4.08 -4.00
C ARG A 172 -20.54 5.50 -4.57
N PRO A 173 -19.33 6.06 -4.71
CA PRO A 173 -19.15 7.30 -5.47
C PRO A 173 -19.65 7.12 -6.90
N GLU A 174 -20.47 8.03 -7.40
CA GLU A 174 -21.06 7.91 -8.74
C GLU A 174 -20.04 8.17 -9.85
N ALA A 175 -19.21 9.22 -9.68
CA ALA A 175 -18.26 9.65 -10.69
C ALA A 175 -17.01 8.77 -10.72
N ASP A 176 -16.41 8.54 -9.55
CA ASP A 176 -15.08 7.93 -9.42
C ASP A 176 -15.09 6.76 -8.41
N PRO A 177 -15.66 5.61 -8.78
CA PRO A 177 -15.85 4.47 -7.88
C PRO A 177 -14.61 3.63 -7.63
N PHE A 178 -13.43 4.03 -8.11
CA PHE A 178 -12.16 3.33 -7.89
C PHE A 178 -11.07 4.29 -7.42
N VAL A 179 -10.07 3.76 -6.71
CA VAL A 179 -8.82 4.47 -6.40
C VAL A 179 -7.65 3.81 -7.13
N LYS A 180 -6.72 4.62 -7.64
CA LYS A 180 -5.40 4.16 -8.10
C LYS A 180 -4.34 4.67 -7.14
N VAL A 181 -3.35 3.83 -6.84
CA VAL A 181 -2.16 4.20 -6.06
C VAL A 181 -0.91 3.79 -6.85
N ILE A 182 -0.11 4.77 -7.24
CA ILE A 182 1.14 4.54 -7.96
C ILE A 182 2.30 4.57 -6.98
N VAL A 183 3.10 3.51 -6.99
CA VAL A 183 4.26 3.34 -6.10
C VAL A 183 5.53 3.19 -6.94
N SER A 184 6.60 3.87 -6.54
CA SER A 184 7.93 3.61 -7.07
C SER A 184 8.42 2.25 -6.55
N ALA A 185 8.60 1.28 -7.44
CA ALA A 185 9.15 -0.03 -7.10
C ALA A 185 10.67 0.00 -6.80
N THR A 186 11.32 1.15 -7.01
CA THR A 186 12.75 1.35 -6.72
C THR A 186 13.01 2.01 -5.38
N THR A 187 12.03 2.74 -4.84
CA THR A 187 12.18 3.48 -3.58
C THR A 187 11.13 3.14 -2.54
N ASP A 188 10.17 2.27 -2.87
CA ASP A 188 9.04 1.86 -2.05
C ASP A 188 8.24 3.05 -1.51
N ARG A 189 8.07 4.07 -2.35
CA ARG A 189 7.37 5.32 -2.01
C ARG A 189 6.12 5.50 -2.86
N VAL A 190 5.04 5.91 -2.21
CA VAL A 190 3.84 6.38 -2.92
C VAL A 190 4.18 7.63 -3.71
N ILE A 191 3.94 7.58 -5.02
CA ILE A 191 4.09 8.72 -5.93
C ILE A 191 2.80 9.53 -5.93
N THR A 192 1.65 8.88 -6.14
CA THR A 192 0.34 9.53 -6.15
C THR A 192 -0.77 8.56 -5.79
N ALA A 193 -1.92 9.09 -5.38
CA ALA A 193 -3.15 8.37 -5.15
C ALA A 193 -4.36 9.25 -5.49
N TYR A 194 -5.28 8.73 -6.30
CA TYR A 194 -6.42 9.52 -6.77
C TYR A 194 -7.64 8.64 -7.13
N PRO A 195 -8.86 9.18 -6.98
CA PRO A 195 -10.09 8.55 -7.46
C PRO A 195 -10.18 8.56 -9.00
N THR A 196 -10.86 7.58 -9.57
CA THR A 196 -11.02 7.42 -11.02
C THR A 196 -12.28 6.63 -11.38
N ARG A 197 -12.73 6.79 -12.62
CA ARG A 197 -13.87 6.07 -13.21
C ARG A 197 -13.59 4.60 -13.51
N THR A 198 -12.34 4.32 -13.86
CA THR A 198 -11.89 3.00 -14.31
C THR A 198 -10.93 2.38 -13.32
N ASP A 199 -10.90 1.06 -13.34
CA ASP A 199 -10.15 0.20 -12.43
C ASP A 199 -8.86 -0.33 -13.05
N ASP A 200 -8.44 0.30 -14.16
CA ASP A 200 -7.27 -0.05 -14.96
C ASP A 200 -5.98 0.62 -14.45
N CYS A 201 -4.86 0.09 -14.91
CA CYS A 201 -3.54 0.68 -14.91
C CYS A 201 -2.91 0.29 -16.26
#